data_AF-A0AAN7UY12-F1
#
_entry.id   AF-A0AAN7UY12-F1
#
_cell.length_a   1.000
_cell.length_b   1.000
_cell.length_c   1.000
_cell.angle_alpha   90.00
_cell.angle_beta   90.00
_cell.angle_gamma   90.00
#
_symmetry.space_group_name_H-M   'P 1'
#
loop_
_entity.id
_entity.type
_entity.pdbx_description
1 polymer ?
#
loop_
_entity_poly.entity_id
_entity_poly.type
_entity_poly.pdbx_seq_one_letter_code
_entity_poly.pdbx_strand_id
1 'polypeptide(L)'
;MKVQCQVFSTTYNPEGIRMGNKILRQRLRGPSLAKYYPPKGPTINTLEKEFRSLELETLDEEEDDRQEHLAGQVACVVALCIAWEILTKIYSRRQRGKGAPKKKRTAPGMNLFRAPRMSPTLTLPEEKKEKSK
;
A
#
# COMPACT_ATOMS: atom_id res chain seq x y z
N MET A 1 41.16 38.87 -11.51
CA MET A 1 40.26 37.89 -10.86
C MET A 1 38.92 37.71 -11.59
N LYS A 2 38.23 38.76 -12.07
CA LYS A 2 36.93 38.62 -12.78
C LYS A 2 36.98 37.74 -14.04
N VAL A 3 38.00 37.93 -14.89
CA VAL A 3 38.18 37.14 -16.14
C VAL A 3 38.36 35.65 -15.85
N GLN A 4 39.15 35.29 -14.85
CA GLN A 4 39.35 33.89 -14.46
C GLN A 4 38.05 33.23 -13.99
N CYS A 5 37.23 33.95 -13.20
CA CYS A 5 35.91 33.44 -12.80
C CYS A 5 34.99 33.16 -13.99
N GLN A 6 35.08 33.99 -15.04
CA GLN A 6 34.33 33.80 -16.29
C GLN A 6 34.82 32.57 -17.08
N VAL A 7 36.14 32.34 -17.14
CA VAL A 7 36.71 31.14 -17.79
C VAL A 7 36.29 29.86 -17.07
N PHE A 8 36.35 29.84 -15.73
CA PHE A 8 36.08 28.64 -14.95
C PHE A 8 34.62 28.50 -14.47
N SER A 9 33.71 29.34 -14.94
CA SER A 9 32.30 29.36 -14.51
C SER A 9 32.14 29.37 -12.98
N THR A 10 33.02 30.09 -12.28
CA THR A 10 32.98 30.24 -10.82
C THR A 10 32.35 31.57 -10.44
N THR A 11 31.76 31.63 -9.24
CA THR A 11 31.10 32.84 -8.75
C THR A 11 32.11 33.91 -8.35
N TYR A 12 32.01 35.11 -8.92
CA TYR A 12 32.81 36.28 -8.54
C TYR A 12 32.07 37.12 -7.48
N ASN A 13 32.67 37.30 -6.29
CA ASN A 13 32.06 38.03 -5.16
C ASN A 13 33.09 38.99 -4.49
N PRO A 14 33.30 40.21 -5.03
CA PRO A 14 34.28 41.16 -4.50
C PRO A 14 33.86 41.79 -3.16
N GLU A 15 32.56 41.97 -2.93
CA GLU A 15 32.01 42.60 -1.72
C GLU A 15 31.84 41.62 -0.54
N GLY A 16 32.14 40.33 -0.74
CA GLY A 16 32.05 39.33 0.33
C GLY A 16 30.62 39.09 0.86
N ILE A 17 29.59 39.37 0.06
CA ILE A 17 28.19 39.24 0.46
C ILE A 17 27.84 37.76 0.70
N ARG A 18 27.00 37.47 1.70
CA ARG A 18 26.57 36.11 2.07
C ARG A 18 25.48 35.58 1.13
N MET A 19 25.89 35.17 -0.07
CA MET A 19 24.99 34.65 -1.13
C MET A 19 24.51 33.20 -0.94
N GLY A 20 24.88 32.52 0.16
CA GLY A 20 24.40 31.15 0.43
C GLY A 20 25.05 30.02 -0.39
N ASN A 21 26.06 30.31 -1.21
CA ASN A 21 26.76 29.31 -2.05
C ASN A 21 27.35 28.11 -1.27
N LYS A 22 27.55 28.24 0.06
CA LYS A 22 27.96 27.13 0.94
C LYS A 22 26.94 25.99 0.94
N ILE A 23 25.64 26.31 0.93
CA ILE A 23 24.56 25.31 0.97
C ILE A 23 24.47 24.57 -0.36
N LEU A 24 24.58 25.29 -1.49
CA LEU A 24 24.51 24.70 -2.83
C LEU A 24 25.72 23.82 -3.15
N ARG A 25 26.91 24.17 -2.66
CA ARG A 25 28.14 23.37 -2.85
C ARG A 25 28.22 22.16 -1.93
N GLN A 26 27.37 22.08 -0.92
CA GLN A 26 27.35 20.96 -0.01
C GLN A 26 26.88 19.71 -0.77
N ARG A 27 27.69 18.65 -0.75
CA ARG A 27 27.30 17.37 -1.34
C ARG A 27 26.12 16.78 -0.57
N LEU A 28 25.08 16.37 -1.30
CA LEU A 28 23.91 15.72 -0.73
C LEU A 28 24.29 14.38 -0.09
N ARG A 29 23.82 14.12 1.14
CA ARG A 29 24.03 12.86 1.89
C ARG A 29 22.85 11.89 1.81
N GLY A 30 21.77 12.29 1.13
CA GLY A 30 20.55 11.50 0.93
C GLY A 30 20.80 10.04 0.51
N PRO A 31 21.58 9.74 -0.54
CA PRO A 31 21.76 8.35 -0.99
C PRO A 31 22.49 7.47 0.03
N SER A 32 23.38 8.05 0.85
CA SER A 32 24.06 7.32 1.93
C SER A 32 23.10 7.01 3.08
N LEU A 33 22.21 7.95 3.42
CA LEU A 33 21.23 7.78 4.49
C LEU A 33 20.08 6.84 4.12
N ALA A 34 19.62 6.88 2.86
CA ALA A 34 18.55 6.01 2.39
C ALA A 34 18.93 4.52 2.44
N LYS A 35 20.22 4.21 2.30
CA LYS A 35 20.77 2.85 2.36
C LYS A 35 21.15 2.40 3.77
N TYR A 36 20.72 3.11 4.81
CA TYR A 36 21.10 2.79 6.19
C TYR A 36 20.65 1.39 6.61
N TYR A 37 19.40 1.04 6.33
CA TYR A 37 18.93 -0.33 6.46
C TYR A 37 19.08 -1.05 5.12
N PRO A 38 19.64 -2.28 5.12
CA PRO A 38 19.67 -3.07 3.91
C PRO A 38 18.22 -3.29 3.42
N PRO A 39 17.99 -3.29 2.10
CA PRO A 39 16.69 -3.70 1.57
C PRO A 39 16.39 -5.12 2.03
N LYS A 40 15.11 -5.45 2.20
CA LYS A 40 14.69 -6.81 2.55
C LYS A 40 15.21 -7.77 1.48
N GLY A 41 15.93 -8.79 1.91
CA GLY A 41 16.43 -9.86 1.04
C GLY A 41 15.31 -10.79 0.55
N PRO A 42 15.66 -11.86 -0.18
CA PRO A 42 14.71 -12.90 -0.52
C PRO A 42 14.10 -13.49 0.76
N THR A 43 12.78 -13.54 0.80
CA THR A 43 12.03 -14.16 1.91
C THR A 43 11.79 -15.63 1.58
N ILE A 44 11.42 -16.46 2.56
CA ILE A 44 11.06 -17.87 2.36
C ILE A 44 9.95 -18.00 1.29
N ASN A 45 8.95 -17.13 1.32
CA ASN A 45 7.93 -17.00 0.27
C ASN A 45 8.48 -16.76 -1.16
N THR A 46 9.65 -16.14 -1.28
CA THR A 46 10.32 -15.94 -2.57
C THR A 46 10.99 -17.24 -3.01
N LEU A 47 11.65 -17.95 -2.08
CA LEU A 47 12.26 -19.26 -2.33
C LEU A 47 11.20 -20.29 -2.74
N GLU A 48 10.07 -20.37 -2.04
CA GLU A 48 8.96 -21.28 -2.39
C GLU A 48 8.51 -21.15 -3.85
N LYS A 49 8.45 -19.93 -4.37
CA LYS A 49 8.02 -19.69 -5.75
C LYS A 49 9.03 -20.18 -6.77
N GLU A 50 10.32 -20.06 -6.46
CA GLU A 50 11.40 -20.53 -7.32
C GLU A 50 11.49 -22.06 -7.30
N PHE A 51 11.43 -22.65 -6.11
CA PHE A 51 11.56 -24.10 -5.90
C PHE A 51 10.31 -24.92 -6.19
N ARG A 52 9.13 -24.28 -6.33
CA ARG A 52 7.91 -24.95 -6.80
C ARG A 52 8.09 -25.62 -8.16
N SER A 53 8.94 -25.06 -9.03
CA SER A 53 9.25 -25.65 -10.33
C SER A 53 9.99 -26.98 -10.25
N LEU A 54 10.67 -27.23 -9.13
CA LEU A 54 11.49 -28.41 -8.86
C LEU A 54 10.77 -29.39 -7.93
N GLU A 55 9.49 -29.16 -7.60
CA GLU A 55 8.68 -29.95 -6.66
C GLU A 55 9.29 -30.04 -5.25
N LEU A 56 10.10 -29.05 -4.85
CA LEU A 56 10.64 -28.93 -3.50
C LEU A 56 9.73 -28.05 -2.63
N GLU A 57 9.39 -28.55 -1.45
CA GLU A 57 8.72 -27.78 -0.40
C GLU A 57 9.77 -27.20 0.56
N THR A 58 9.58 -25.94 0.96
CA THR A 58 10.38 -25.32 2.02
C THR A 58 9.60 -25.39 3.33
N LEU A 59 10.30 -25.67 4.42
CA LEU A 59 9.74 -25.67 5.77
C LEU A 59 10.16 -24.38 6.48
N ASP A 60 9.20 -23.64 7.04
CA ASP A 60 9.42 -22.41 7.81
C ASP A 60 9.08 -22.68 9.28
N GLU A 61 10.03 -23.28 9.99
CA GLU A 61 9.86 -23.73 11.39
C GLU A 61 9.43 -22.59 12.33
N GLU A 62 9.92 -21.37 12.11
CA GLU A 62 9.58 -20.21 12.95
C GLU A 62 8.11 -19.79 12.79
N GLU A 63 7.59 -19.83 11.56
CA GLU A 63 6.18 -19.56 11.31
C GLU A 63 5.29 -20.70 11.81
N ASP A 64 5.75 -21.95 11.70
CA ASP A 64 5.02 -23.10 12.24
C ASP A 64 4.93 -23.04 13.77
N ASP A 65 6.03 -22.74 14.47
CA ASP A 65 6.04 -22.51 15.92
C ASP A 65 5.12 -21.34 16.32
N ARG A 66 5.11 -20.26 15.53
CA ARG A 66 4.21 -19.12 15.76
C ARG A 66 2.74 -19.54 15.57
N GLN A 67 2.46 -20.34 14.54
CA GLN A 67 1.13 -20.89 14.27
C GLN A 67 0.68 -21.84 15.36
N GLU A 68 1.57 -22.71 15.85
CA GLU A 68 1.31 -23.61 16.97
C GLU A 68 1.08 -22.84 18.28
N HIS A 69 1.85 -21.78 18.55
CA HIS A 69 1.64 -20.92 19.71
C HIS A 69 0.28 -20.19 19.63
N LEU A 70 -0.10 -19.70 18.45
CA LEU A 70 -1.40 -19.09 18.21
C LEU A 70 -2.53 -20.11 18.33
N ALA A 71 -2.39 -21.29 17.74
CA ALA A 71 -3.39 -22.36 17.76
C ALA A 71 -3.52 -22.99 19.16
N GLY A 72 -2.41 -23.15 19.87
CA GLY A 72 -2.34 -23.70 21.23
C GLY A 72 -2.96 -22.79 22.29
N GLN A 73 -2.94 -21.47 22.08
CA GLN A 73 -3.74 -20.53 22.90
C GLN A 73 -5.25 -20.68 22.67
N VAL A 74 -5.66 -21.22 21.53
CA VAL A 74 -7.06 -21.53 21.21
C VAL A 74 -7.34 -23.01 21.51
N ALA A 75 -7.08 -23.43 22.75
CA ALA A 75 -7.54 -24.73 23.22
C ALA A 75 -9.08 -24.75 23.17
N CYS A 76 -9.61 -25.41 22.13
CA CYS A 76 -10.97 -25.36 21.60
C CYS A 76 -12.11 -25.42 22.63
N VAL A 77 -11.93 -26.04 23.79
CA VAL A 77 -13.03 -26.22 24.76
C VAL A 77 -13.39 -24.91 25.47
N VAL A 78 -12.40 -24.12 25.88
CA VAL A 78 -12.62 -22.84 26.57
C VAL A 78 -13.05 -21.76 25.56
N ALA A 79 -12.44 -21.76 24.37
CA ALA A 79 -12.81 -20.86 23.29
C ALA A 79 -14.25 -21.10 22.79
N LEU A 80 -14.69 -22.36 22.64
CA LEU A 80 -16.06 -22.68 22.24
C LEU A 80 -17.08 -22.28 23.33
N CYS A 81 -16.76 -22.48 24.61
CA CYS A 81 -17.66 -22.12 25.71
C CYS A 81 -17.81 -20.60 25.84
N ILE A 82 -16.69 -19.86 25.80
CA ILE A 82 -16.68 -18.39 25.81
C ILE A 82 -17.34 -17.84 24.55
N ALA A 83 -17.06 -18.40 23.37
CA ALA A 83 -17.70 -17.98 22.12
C ALA A 83 -19.21 -18.23 22.14
N TRP A 84 -19.67 -19.35 22.68
CA TRP A 84 -21.09 -19.67 22.85
C TRP A 84 -21.78 -18.66 23.78
N GLU A 85 -21.21 -18.36 24.95
CA GLU A 85 -21.75 -17.35 25.86
C GLU A 85 -21.77 -15.95 25.23
N ILE A 86 -20.72 -15.57 24.50
CA ILE A 86 -20.66 -14.29 23.79
C ILE A 86 -21.73 -14.24 22.69
N LEU A 87 -21.89 -15.29 21.89
CA LEU A 87 -22.88 -15.38 20.80
C LEU A 87 -24.32 -15.31 21.32
N THR A 88 -24.65 -16.05 22.38
CA THR A 88 -25.99 -16.00 23.01
C THR A 88 -26.29 -14.62 23.59
N LYS A 89 -25.29 -13.94 24.16
CA LYS A 89 -25.41 -12.57 24.66
C LYS A 89 -25.57 -11.55 23.53
N ILE A 90 -24.84 -11.69 22.42
CA ILE A 90 -25.01 -10.88 21.21
C ILE A 90 -26.40 -11.08 20.61
N TYR A 91 -26.87 -12.32 20.50
CA TYR A 91 -28.19 -12.67 20.00
C TYR A 91 -29.29 -12.01 20.84
N SER A 92 -29.21 -12.15 22.17
CA SER A 92 -30.14 -11.53 23.11
C SER A 92 -30.09 -9.99 23.11
N ARG A 93 -28.92 -9.39 22.82
CA ARG A 93 -28.78 -7.92 22.66
C ARG A 93 -29.41 -7.44 21.35
N ARG A 94 -29.26 -8.21 20.26
CA ARG A 94 -29.86 -7.90 18.95
C ARG A 94 -31.39 -7.95 19.01
N GLN A 95 -31.98 -8.94 19.70
CA GLN A 95 -33.43 -9.04 19.91
C GLN A 95 -34.02 -7.81 20.63
N ARG A 96 -33.25 -7.22 21.56
CA ARG A 96 -33.65 -6.01 22.31
C ARG A 96 -33.31 -4.70 21.60
N GLY A 97 -32.91 -4.75 20.32
CA GLY A 97 -32.49 -3.57 19.55
C GLY A 97 -31.15 -2.94 20.00
N LYS A 98 -30.44 -3.54 20.97
CA LYS A 98 -29.15 -3.06 21.50
C LYS A 98 -27.96 -3.73 20.82
N GLY A 99 -28.10 -4.04 19.53
CA GLY A 99 -27.03 -4.59 18.70
C GLY A 99 -25.97 -3.54 18.37
N ALA A 100 -24.75 -3.98 18.04
CA ALA A 100 -23.70 -3.06 17.60
C ALA A 100 -24.15 -2.31 16.34
N PRO A 101 -24.02 -0.97 16.31
CA PRO A 101 -24.38 -0.19 15.14
C PRO A 101 -23.47 -0.56 13.96
N LYS A 102 -24.05 -0.65 12.76
CA LYS A 102 -23.29 -0.99 11.55
C LYS A 102 -22.31 0.13 11.23
N LYS A 103 -21.00 -0.15 11.29
CA LYS A 103 -19.94 0.80 10.93
C LYS A 103 -20.10 1.20 9.45
N LYS A 104 -20.35 2.49 9.20
CA LYS A 104 -20.37 3.04 7.85
C LYS A 104 -18.95 3.00 7.27
N ARG A 105 -18.80 2.50 6.04
CA ARG A 105 -17.52 2.47 5.31
C ARG A 105 -17.29 3.73 4.48
N THR A 106 -18.29 4.62 4.43
CA THR A 106 -18.28 5.89 3.69
C THR A 106 -18.48 7.06 4.65
N ALA A 107 -17.99 8.23 4.24
CA ALA A 107 -18.17 9.47 4.99
C ALA A 107 -19.67 9.82 5.13
N PRO A 108 -20.10 10.40 6.27
CA PRO A 108 -21.48 10.85 6.43
C PRO A 108 -21.81 11.93 5.38
N GLY A 109 -22.85 11.70 4.57
CA GLY A 109 -23.34 12.66 3.56
C GLY A 109 -23.12 12.27 2.10
N MET A 110 -22.34 11.22 1.80
CA MET A 110 -22.19 10.73 0.43
C MET A 110 -23.30 9.74 0.08
N ASN A 111 -24.40 10.24 -0.50
CA ASN A 111 -25.36 9.40 -1.20
C ASN A 111 -24.73 8.95 -2.52
N LEU A 112 -24.26 7.71 -2.57
CA LEU A 112 -23.90 7.09 -3.85
C LEU A 112 -25.22 6.90 -4.62
N PHE A 113 -25.60 7.89 -5.43
CA PHE A 113 -26.61 7.71 -6.46
C PHE A 113 -26.07 6.58 -7.34
N ARG A 114 -26.60 5.37 -7.14
CA ARG A 114 -26.16 4.18 -7.86
C ARG A 114 -26.64 4.41 -9.29
N ALA A 115 -25.77 4.97 -10.13
CA ALA A 115 -26.10 5.25 -11.51
C ALA A 115 -26.69 3.97 -12.14
N PRO A 116 -27.86 4.03 -12.79
CA PRO A 116 -28.36 2.87 -13.51
C PRO A 116 -27.30 2.48 -14.54
N ARG A 117 -26.93 1.19 -14.57
CA ARG A 117 -26.04 0.64 -15.59
C ARG A 117 -26.65 1.00 -16.95
N MET A 118 -26.06 1.96 -17.66
CA MET A 118 -26.42 2.19 -19.06
C MET A 118 -25.99 0.94 -19.82
N SER A 119 -26.96 0.24 -20.41
CA SER A 119 -26.69 -0.82 -21.38
C SER A 119 -26.05 -0.18 -22.62
N PRO A 120 -24.93 -0.72 -23.14
CA PRO A 120 -24.30 -0.20 -24.34
C PRO A 120 -25.06 -0.72 -25.55
N THR A 121 -26.11 0.00 -25.94
CA THR A 121 -26.68 -0.10 -27.28
C THR A 121 -26.69 1.29 -27.87
N LEU A 122 -25.90 1.51 -28.92
CA LEU A 122 -26.35 2.03 -30.21
C LEU A 122 -25.12 2.24 -31.13
N THR A 123 -24.98 1.29 -32.07
CA THR A 123 -24.70 1.48 -33.51
C THR A 123 -23.61 2.46 -33.95
N LEU A 124 -22.55 1.91 -34.54
CA LEU A 124 -21.61 2.62 -35.43
C LEU A 124 -22.39 3.20 -36.63
N PRO A 125 -22.13 4.45 -37.04
CA PRO A 125 -22.77 5.00 -38.23
C PRO A 125 -22.16 4.38 -39.50
N GLU A 126 -23.02 3.82 -40.36
CA GLU A 126 -22.63 3.41 -41.70
C GLU A 126 -22.27 4.62 -42.58
N GLU A 127 -21.06 4.60 -43.13
CA GLU A 127 -20.65 5.46 -44.23
C GLU A 127 -21.48 5.17 -45.47
N LYS A 128 -22.40 6.07 -45.83
CA LYS A 128 -22.91 6.11 -47.20
C LYS A 128 -21.98 6.94 -48.08
N LYS A 129 -21.20 6.22 -48.89
CA LYS A 129 -20.57 6.70 -50.13
C LYS A 129 -21.65 7.06 -51.18
N GLU A 130 -21.23 7.87 -52.15
CA GLU A 130 -21.88 8.19 -53.44
C GLU A 130 -22.99 9.27 -53.41
N LYS A 131 -23.14 10.21 -54.35
CA LYS A 131 -22.53 10.45 -55.68
C LYS A 131 -22.91 11.89 -56.12
N SER A 132 -21.97 12.59 -56.76
CA SER A 132 -22.12 13.44 -57.97
C SER A 132 -23.43 14.21 -58.22
N LYS A 133 -23.36 15.56 -58.26
CA LYS A 133 -23.34 16.38 -59.49
C LYS A 133 -22.98 17.83 -59.19
#